data_AF-A0A504YXV3-F1
#
_entry.id   AF-A0A504YXV3-F1
#
_cell.length_a   1.000
_cell.length_b   1.000
_cell.length_c   1.000
_cell.angle_alpha   90.00
_cell.angle_beta   90.00
_cell.angle_gamma   90.00
#
_symmetry.space_group_name_H-M   'P 1'
#
loop_
_entity.id
_entity.type
_entity.pdbx_description
1 polymer ?
#
loop_
_entity_poly.entity_id
_entity_poly.type
_entity_poly.pdbx_seq_one_letter_code
_entity_poly.pdbx_strand_id
1 'polypeptide(L)'
;MSYPVTTQPGFPVIKRDWHDGLFDCTNDCHSCWCILCCYPCYMCQMYSRYDECCGTPLAMIFPGLTLRVYHRAKHNIEGTIFNDCLVDYCCTPCAACQLDRDMTFVEQTKGLLNV
;
A
#
# COMPACT_ATOMS: atom_id res chain seq x y z
N MET A 1 -30.88 -36.06 -1.91
CA MET A 1 -30.01 -35.12 -2.66
C MET A 1 -30.05 -33.79 -1.92
N SER A 2 -28.96 -33.39 -1.29
CA SER A 2 -28.82 -32.07 -0.66
C SER A 2 -28.49 -31.04 -1.74
N TYR A 3 -29.26 -29.95 -1.79
CA TYR A 3 -29.03 -28.82 -2.68
C TYR A 3 -27.72 -28.10 -2.28
N PRO A 4 -26.95 -27.59 -3.25
CA PRO A 4 -25.76 -26.80 -2.93
C PRO A 4 -26.17 -25.51 -2.22
N VAL A 5 -25.41 -25.15 -1.17
CA VAL A 5 -25.53 -23.84 -0.53
C VAL A 5 -25.00 -22.79 -1.50
N THR A 6 -25.87 -21.93 -2.03
CA THR A 6 -25.52 -20.91 -3.03
C THR A 6 -25.22 -19.54 -2.44
N THR A 7 -25.57 -19.31 -1.17
CA THR A 7 -25.39 -18.02 -0.49
C THR A 7 -24.79 -18.26 0.89
N GLN A 8 -23.56 -17.78 1.07
CA GLN A 8 -22.96 -17.68 2.39
C GLN A 8 -23.40 -16.33 2.99
N PRO A 9 -23.86 -16.27 4.25
CA PRO A 9 -24.11 -14.99 4.93
C PRO A 9 -22.77 -14.26 5.05
N GLY A 10 -22.53 -13.31 4.15
CA GLY A 10 -21.34 -12.48 4.15
C GLY A 10 -21.44 -11.44 5.25
N PHE A 11 -20.48 -11.40 6.16
CA PHE A 11 -20.29 -10.21 6.99
C PHE A 11 -19.86 -9.05 6.09
N PRO A 12 -20.39 -7.84 6.29
CA PRO A 12 -19.94 -6.68 5.53
C PRO A 12 -18.45 -6.46 5.81
N VAL A 13 -17.63 -6.49 4.74
CA VAL A 13 -16.23 -6.11 4.83
C VAL A 13 -16.18 -4.61 5.10
N ILE A 14 -15.78 -4.22 6.30
CA ILE A 14 -15.61 -2.82 6.68
C ILE A 14 -14.38 -2.30 5.93
N LYS A 15 -14.60 -1.38 5.01
CA LYS A 15 -13.53 -0.64 4.35
C LYS A 15 -13.14 0.59 5.18
N ARG A 16 -11.89 1.01 5.06
CA ARG A 16 -11.36 2.24 5.67
C ARG A 16 -10.71 3.14 4.63
N ASP A 17 -10.44 4.38 5.00
CA ASP A 17 -9.59 5.27 4.21
C ASP A 17 -8.10 5.09 4.53
N TRP A 18 -7.26 5.74 3.72
CA TRP A 18 -5.84 5.95 4.01
C TRP A 18 -5.68 6.73 5.32
N HIS A 19 -4.61 6.46 6.07
CA HIS A 19 -4.29 7.14 7.32
C HIS A 19 -4.11 8.66 7.13
N ASP A 20 -3.36 9.03 6.09
CA ASP A 20 -3.08 10.42 5.71
C ASP A 20 -3.52 10.70 4.27
N GLY A 21 -3.69 11.99 3.96
CA GLY A 21 -3.86 12.47 2.61
C GLY A 21 -2.61 12.31 1.75
N LEU A 22 -2.82 12.38 0.43
CA LEU A 22 -1.75 12.17 -0.56
C LEU A 22 -0.60 13.17 -0.44
N PHE A 23 -0.93 14.44 -0.17
CA PHE A 23 0.03 15.54 -0.13
C PHE A 23 0.50 15.90 1.28
N ASP A 24 0.20 15.07 2.28
CA ASP A 24 0.65 15.27 3.67
C ASP A 24 2.11 14.82 3.88
N CYS A 25 2.98 15.11 2.91
CA CYS A 25 4.41 14.77 2.95
C CYS A 25 5.15 15.41 4.13
N THR A 26 4.57 16.46 4.75
CA THR A 26 5.12 17.11 5.94
C THR A 26 4.98 16.29 7.21
N ASN A 27 4.08 15.29 7.23
CA ASN A 27 3.92 14.41 8.40
C ASN A 27 5.13 13.49 8.60
N ASP A 28 5.88 13.20 7.51
CA ASP A 28 7.17 12.50 7.58
C ASP A 28 8.12 13.01 6.47
N CYS A 29 8.72 14.18 6.73
CA CYS A 29 9.66 14.80 5.80
C CYS A 29 10.90 13.94 5.55
N HIS A 30 11.35 13.17 6.55
CA HIS A 30 12.58 12.39 6.44
C HIS A 30 12.37 11.23 5.45
N SER A 31 11.33 10.44 5.65
CA SER A 31 10.99 9.32 4.76
C SER A 31 10.70 9.82 3.33
N CYS A 32 9.98 10.93 3.20
CA CYS A 32 9.75 11.54 1.88
C CYS A 32 11.04 12.00 1.20
N TRP A 33 12.00 12.56 1.94
CA TRP A 33 13.29 12.92 1.38
C TRP A 33 14.10 11.69 0.96
N CYS A 34 14.07 10.61 1.74
CA CYS A 34 14.71 9.33 1.39
C CYS A 34 14.11 8.73 0.11
N ILE A 35 12.78 8.76 -0.04
CA ILE A 35 12.07 8.33 -1.25
C ILE A 35 12.50 9.14 -2.47
N LEU A 36 12.61 10.47 -2.33
CA LEU A 36 13.07 11.35 -3.41
C LEU A 36 14.55 11.14 -3.75
N CYS A 37 15.39 10.85 -2.74
CA CYS A 37 16.83 10.67 -2.90
C CYS A 37 17.20 9.33 -3.54
N CYS A 38 16.61 8.21 -3.10
CA CYS A 38 16.77 6.90 -3.73
C CYS A 38 15.47 6.10 -3.71
N TYR A 39 14.59 6.37 -4.67
CA TYR A 39 13.33 5.65 -4.82
C TYR A 39 13.48 4.11 -4.93
N PRO A 40 14.44 3.56 -5.71
CA PRO A 40 14.60 2.10 -5.81
C PRO A 40 15.04 1.45 -4.49
N CYS A 41 15.95 2.11 -3.76
CA CYS A 41 16.41 1.64 -2.45
C CYS A 41 15.25 1.60 -1.45
N TYR A 42 14.45 2.68 -1.43
CA TYR A 42 13.32 2.80 -0.53
C TYR A 42 12.22 1.79 -0.87
N MET A 43 11.95 1.58 -2.15
CA MET A 43 11.02 0.53 -2.59
C MET A 43 11.50 -0.86 -2.15
N CYS A 44 12.79 -1.18 -2.27
CA CYS A 44 13.33 -2.43 -1.73
C CYS A 44 13.05 -2.57 -0.21
N GLN A 45 13.22 -1.51 0.57
CA GLN A 45 12.85 -1.51 1.99
C GLN A 45 11.34 -1.74 2.19
N MET A 46 10.48 -1.04 1.46
CA MET A 46 9.02 -1.20 1.58
C MET A 46 8.55 -2.61 1.20
N TYR A 47 9.11 -3.22 0.16
CA TYR A 47 8.84 -4.60 -0.21
C TYR A 47 9.33 -5.59 0.86
N SER A 48 10.50 -5.34 1.46
CA SER A 48 11.01 -6.20 2.54
C SER A 48 10.11 -6.21 3.78
N ARG A 49 9.35 -5.14 4.05
CA ARG A 49 8.33 -5.09 5.13
C ARG A 49 7.15 -6.03 4.87
N TYR A 50 6.96 -6.43 3.62
CA TYR A 50 6.01 -7.46 3.19
C TYR A 50 6.66 -8.84 3.00
N ASP A 51 7.86 -9.04 3.54
CA ASP A 51 8.65 -10.27 3.40
C ASP A 51 9.02 -10.61 1.94
N GLU A 52 9.02 -9.60 1.05
CA GLU A 52 9.43 -9.74 -0.33
C GLU A 52 10.94 -9.43 -0.53
N CYS A 53 11.51 -9.97 -1.59
CA CYS A 53 12.91 -9.72 -1.94
C CYS A 53 13.18 -8.26 -2.35
N CYS A 54 14.35 -7.73 -2.00
CA CYS A 54 14.83 -6.41 -2.44
C CYS A 54 14.88 -6.25 -3.98
N GLY A 55 15.06 -7.34 -4.71
CA GLY A 55 15.08 -7.36 -6.18
C GLY A 55 13.68 -7.31 -6.82
N THR A 56 12.62 -7.61 -6.06
CA THR A 56 11.23 -7.60 -6.56
C THR A 56 10.85 -6.27 -7.21
N PRO A 57 11.05 -5.09 -6.56
CA PRO A 57 10.71 -3.82 -7.20
C PRO A 57 11.55 -3.48 -8.44
N LEU A 58 12.75 -4.04 -8.57
CA LEU A 58 13.61 -3.81 -9.75
C LEU A 58 13.20 -4.66 -10.96
N ALA A 59 12.52 -5.78 -10.74
CA ALA A 59 12.04 -6.67 -11.79
C ALA A 59 10.66 -6.29 -12.34
N MET A 60 9.99 -5.30 -11.74
CA MET A 60 8.62 -4.88 -12.08
C MET A 60 8.61 -3.54 -12.82
N ILE A 61 7.65 -3.36 -13.73
CA ILE A 61 7.48 -2.12 -14.50
C ILE A 61 6.93 -0.99 -13.61
N PHE A 62 6.00 -1.29 -12.70
CA PHE A 62 5.36 -0.32 -11.82
C PHE A 62 5.35 -0.81 -10.37
N PRO A 63 6.51 -0.81 -9.67
CA PRO A 63 6.61 -1.33 -8.31
C PRO A 63 5.77 -0.52 -7.32
N GLY A 64 5.73 0.81 -7.44
CA GLY A 64 4.93 1.68 -6.57
C GLY A 64 3.44 1.38 -6.63
N LEU A 65 2.87 1.43 -7.84
CA LEU A 65 1.48 1.03 -8.09
C LEU A 65 1.16 -0.39 -7.60
N THR A 66 2.05 -1.36 -7.87
CA THR A 66 1.82 -2.76 -7.49
C THR A 66 1.74 -2.90 -5.98
N LEU A 67 2.68 -2.31 -5.26
CA LEU A 67 2.71 -2.34 -3.80
C LEU A 67 1.50 -1.59 -3.21
N ARG A 68 1.13 -0.45 -3.78
CA ARG A 68 -0.04 0.34 -3.37
C ARG A 68 -1.33 -0.46 -3.50
N VAL A 69 -1.56 -1.10 -4.64
CA VAL A 69 -2.75 -1.93 -4.89
C VAL A 69 -2.79 -3.12 -3.94
N TYR A 70 -1.65 -3.79 -3.75
CA TYR A 70 -1.51 -4.92 -2.83
C TYR A 70 -1.85 -4.51 -1.38
N HIS A 71 -1.21 -3.45 -0.89
CA HIS A 71 -1.44 -2.89 0.44
C HIS A 71 -2.91 -2.50 0.64
N ARG A 72 -3.50 -1.80 -0.34
CA ARG A 72 -4.91 -1.36 -0.32
C ARG A 72 -5.86 -2.56 -0.19
N ALA A 73 -5.64 -3.59 -1.00
CA ALA A 73 -6.45 -4.81 -0.97
C ALA A 73 -6.29 -5.55 0.37
N LYS A 74 -5.06 -5.68 0.87
CA LYS A 74 -4.75 -6.40 2.11
C LYS A 74 -5.34 -5.72 3.35
N HIS A 75 -5.36 -4.39 3.39
CA HIS A 75 -5.81 -3.63 4.55
C HIS A 75 -7.21 -3.03 4.41
N ASN A 76 -8.01 -3.55 3.47
CA ASN A 76 -9.39 -3.14 3.18
C ASN A 76 -9.54 -1.63 3.01
N ILE A 77 -8.59 -1.00 2.32
CA ILE A 77 -8.65 0.43 2.03
C ILE A 77 -9.56 0.66 0.82
N GLU A 78 -10.45 1.64 0.91
CA GLU A 78 -11.35 1.99 -0.18
C GLU A 78 -10.60 2.56 -1.38
N GLY A 79 -11.07 2.21 -2.59
CA GLY A 79 -10.48 2.69 -3.84
C GLY A 79 -10.56 1.67 -4.97
N THR A 80 -10.04 2.08 -6.13
CA THR A 80 -9.97 1.27 -7.34
C THR A 80 -8.56 1.31 -7.90
N ILE A 81 -8.18 0.28 -8.66
CA ILE A 81 -6.87 0.24 -9.33
C ILE A 81 -6.69 1.45 -10.25
N PHE A 82 -7.76 1.89 -10.93
CA PHE A 82 -7.70 3.07 -11.78
C PHE A 82 -7.35 4.34 -10.99
N ASN A 83 -7.94 4.52 -9.80
CA ASN A 83 -7.59 5.64 -8.94
C ASN A 83 -6.14 5.52 -8.43
N ASP A 84 -5.68 4.32 -8.07
CA ASP A 84 -4.30 4.09 -7.69
C ASP A 84 -3.33 4.45 -8.82
N CYS A 85 -3.64 4.09 -10.07
CA CYS A 85 -2.86 4.49 -11.25
C CYS A 85 -2.81 6.02 -11.43
N LEU A 86 -3.95 6.71 -11.27
CA LEU A 86 -4.01 8.16 -11.40
C LEU A 86 -3.18 8.86 -10.32
N VAL A 87 -3.24 8.37 -9.09
CA VAL A 87 -2.44 8.87 -7.96
C VAL A 87 -0.95 8.67 -8.21
N ASP A 88 -0.56 7.46 -8.63
CA ASP A 88 0.85 7.12 -8.91
C ASP A 88 1.40 7.91 -10.10
N TYR A 89 0.57 8.20 -11.11
CA TYR A 89 0.92 9.06 -12.25
C TYR A 89 0.98 10.54 -11.90
N CYS A 90 0.09 11.02 -11.03
CA CYS A 90 0.02 12.44 -10.64
C CYS A 90 1.25 12.84 -9.80
N CYS A 91 1.59 12.05 -8.78
CA CYS A 91 2.80 12.25 -7.98
C CYS A 91 3.27 10.93 -7.37
N THR A 92 4.12 10.20 -8.09
CA THR A 92 4.74 8.95 -7.61
C THR A 92 5.41 9.08 -6.23
N PRO A 93 6.24 10.11 -5.93
CA PRO A 93 6.86 10.20 -4.61
C PRO A 93 5.83 10.48 -3.51
N CYS A 94 4.80 11.30 -3.77
CA CYS A 94 3.73 11.53 -2.80
C CYS A 94 2.93 10.25 -2.52
N ALA A 95 2.65 9.48 -3.58
CA ALA A 95 1.95 8.20 -3.49
C ALA A 95 2.74 7.17 -2.66
N ALA A 96 4.07 7.11 -2.88
CA ALA A 96 4.97 6.28 -2.08
C ALA A 96 5.08 6.75 -0.63
N CYS A 97 5.17 8.07 -0.40
CA CYS A 97 5.14 8.65 0.95
C CYS A 97 3.85 8.30 1.70
N GLN A 98 2.69 8.49 1.07
CA GLN A 98 1.40 8.14 1.66
C GLN A 98 1.34 6.66 2.01
N LEU A 99 1.80 5.79 1.09
CA LEU A 99 1.86 4.36 1.30
C LEU A 99 2.75 3.99 2.48
N ASP A 100 3.94 4.56 2.57
CA ASP A 100 4.91 4.30 3.64
C ASP A 100 4.39 4.73 5.03
N ARG A 101 3.73 5.89 5.10
CA ARG A 101 3.08 6.35 6.33
C ARG A 101 1.95 5.41 6.76
N ASP A 102 1.12 4.95 5.82
CA ASP A 102 0.05 4.00 6.14
C ASP A 102 0.60 2.64 6.56
N MET A 103 1.65 2.13 5.90
CA MET A 103 2.36 0.90 6.33
C MET A 103 2.85 1.03 7.77
N THR A 104 3.43 2.18 8.12
CA THR A 104 3.94 2.44 9.47
C THR A 104 2.80 2.52 10.48
N PHE A 105 1.69 3.17 10.14
CA PHE A 105 0.49 3.18 10.97
C PHE A 105 -0.07 1.78 11.20
N VAL A 106 -0.11 0.94 10.17
CA VAL A 106 -0.59 -0.45 10.27
C VAL A 106 0.34 -1.29 11.15
N GLU A 107 1.66 -1.17 10.98
CA GLU A 107 2.65 -1.86 11.82
C GLU A 107 2.51 -1.44 13.29
N GLN A 108 2.33 -0.15 13.57
CA GLN A 108 2.11 0.33 14.94
C GLN A 108 0.80 -0.16 15.54
N THR A 109 -0.25 -0.29 14.73
CA THR A 109 -1.59 -0.69 15.20
C THR A 109 -1.71 -2.20 15.40
N LYS A 110 -1.09 -3.00 14.53
CA LYS A 110 -1.24 -4.48 14.49
C LYS A 110 0.01 -5.24 14.93
N GLY A 111 1.14 -4.57 15.08
CA GLY A 111 2.45 -5.16 15.41
C GLY A 111 3.18 -5.79 14.21
N LEU A 112 2.46 -6.13 13.13
CA LEU A 112 2.99 -6.75 11.92
C LEU A 112 2.24 -6.20 10.70
N LEU A 113 2.95 -5.95 9.60
CA LEU A 113 2.37 -5.49 8.35
C LEU A 113 1.72 -6.63 7.56
N ASN A 114 2.41 -7.78 7.48
CA ASN A 114 2.04 -8.91 6.63
C ASN A 114 1.18 -9.97 7.34
N VAL A 115 0.24 -9.56 8.20
CA VAL A 115 -0.70 -10.49 8.88
C VAL A 115 -1.72 -11.09 7.91
#